data_AF-A0AAW5MSK7-F1
#
_entry.id   AF-A0AAW5MSK7-F1
#
_cell.length_a   1.000
_cell.length_b   1.000
_cell.length_c   1.000
_cell.angle_alpha   90.00
_cell.angle_beta   90.00
_cell.angle_gamma   90.00
#
_symmetry.space_group_name_H-M   'P 1'
#
loop_
_entity.id
_entity.type
_entity.pdbx_description
1 polymer ?
#
loop_
_entity_poly.entity_id
_entity_poly.type
_entity_poly.pdbx_seq_one_letter_code
_entity_poly.pdbx_strand_id
1 'polypeptide(L)'
;VIFMPLNIHAQIYKGVDVYEYDNISNYQQLKSNGVSVVIQKATEGLCHNDSLLNYRYNAIIQNGFKVGYYHFADNTGQPVAEAQHFLS
;
A
#
# COMPACT_ATOMS: atom_id res chain seq x y z
N VAL A 1 39.43 -5.70 -5.42
CA VAL A 1 38.76 -6.69 -4.54
C VAL A 1 37.48 -6.04 -4.03
N ILE A 2 36.32 -6.49 -4.49
CA ILE A 2 35.03 -6.02 -3.97
C ILE A 2 34.67 -6.91 -2.78
N PHE A 3 34.63 -6.33 -1.59
CA PHE A 3 34.10 -6.99 -0.40
C PHE A 3 32.57 -6.95 -0.46
N MET A 4 31.93 -8.07 -0.83
CA MET A 4 30.51 -8.27 -0.56
C MET A 4 30.36 -8.82 0.86
N PRO A 5 29.59 -8.17 1.76
CA PRO A 5 29.39 -8.68 3.11
C PRO A 5 28.59 -9.99 3.05
N LEU A 6 29.13 -11.03 3.69
CA LEU A 6 28.60 -12.41 3.75
C LEU A 6 27.25 -12.53 4.50
N ASN A 7 26.74 -11.46 5.11
CA ASN A 7 25.58 -11.47 6.00
C ASN A 7 24.55 -10.40 5.64
N ILE A 8 24.10 -10.34 4.38
CA ILE A 8 22.88 -9.61 4.03
C ILE A 8 21.70 -10.53 4.35
N HIS A 9 21.09 -10.35 5.53
CA HIS A 9 19.81 -10.98 5.84
C HIS A 9 18.70 -10.13 5.20
N ALA A 10 18.01 -10.66 4.19
CA ALA A 10 16.84 -10.00 3.63
C ALA A 10 15.74 -9.93 4.70
N GLN A 11 15.31 -8.72 5.07
CA GLN A 11 14.16 -8.57 5.95
C GLN A 11 12.87 -8.83 5.16
N ILE A 12 12.25 -9.99 5.38
CA ILE A 12 10.96 -10.33 4.78
C ILE A 12 9.84 -9.72 5.64
N TYR A 13 9.00 -8.91 5.00
CA TYR A 13 7.81 -8.36 5.64
C TYR A 13 6.58 -9.15 5.22
N LYS A 14 5.73 -9.52 6.19
CA LYS A 14 4.37 -9.95 5.91
C LYS A 14 3.51 -8.71 5.69
N GLY A 15 2.97 -8.58 4.48
CA GLY A 15 2.13 -7.47 4.07
C GLY A 15 0.72 -7.92 3.67
N VAL A 16 -0.19 -6.96 3.60
CA VAL A 16 -1.50 -7.08 2.96
C VAL A 16 -1.71 -5.89 2.03
N ASP A 17 -2.50 -6.08 0.98
CA ASP A 17 -3.03 -5.00 0.17
C ASP A 17 -4.54 -4.86 0.38
N VAL A 18 -5.05 -3.63 0.25
CA VAL A 18 -6.47 -3.31 0.48
C VAL A 18 -6.99 -2.21 -0.44
N TYR A 19 -8.29 -2.24 -0.69
CA TYR A 19 -9.07 -1.20 -1.40
C TYR A 19 -10.39 -0.89 -0.68
N GLU A 20 -11.21 0.00 -1.23
CA GLU A 20 -12.43 0.52 -0.60
C GLU A 20 -13.50 -0.52 -0.25
N TYR A 21 -13.47 -1.71 -0.87
CA TYR A 21 -14.38 -2.80 -0.49
C TYR A 21 -13.78 -3.79 0.52
N ASP A 22 -12.51 -3.64 0.90
CA ASP A 22 -11.91 -4.43 1.98
C ASP A 22 -12.14 -3.79 3.34
N ASN A 23 -12.89 -4.50 4.19
CA ASN A 23 -13.13 -4.07 5.55
C ASN A 23 -12.06 -4.62 6.52
N ILE A 24 -11.23 -3.74 7.05
CA ILE A 24 -10.33 -4.07 8.18
C ILE A 24 -11.05 -3.76 9.50
N SER A 25 -11.66 -4.78 10.09
CA SER A 25 -12.37 -4.64 11.37
C SER A 25 -11.45 -4.50 12.58
N ASN A 26 -10.21 -5.02 12.51
CA ASN A 26 -9.28 -5.00 13.64
C ASN A 26 -7.80 -4.96 13.19
N TYR A 27 -7.22 -3.76 13.24
CA TYR A 27 -5.80 -3.52 12.93
C TYR A 27 -4.84 -4.16 13.95
N GLN A 28 -5.24 -4.30 15.22
CA GLN A 28 -4.42 -4.95 16.24
C GLN A 28 -4.30 -6.46 15.98
N GLN A 29 -5.38 -7.10 15.50
CA GLN A 29 -5.35 -8.50 15.10
C GLN A 29 -4.44 -8.73 13.88
N LEU A 30 -4.41 -7.79 12.93
CA LEU A 30 -3.45 -7.85 11.82
C LEU A 30 -2.01 -7.79 12.34
N LYS A 31 -1.70 -6.88 13.28
CA LYS A 31 -0.38 -6.80 13.92
C LYS A 31 -0.02 -8.09 14.65
N SER A 32 -0.93 -8.66 15.44
CA SER A 32 -0.66 -9.91 16.18
C SER A 32 -0.47 -11.11 15.24
N ASN A 33 -1.09 -11.09 14.06
CA ASN A 33 -0.86 -12.07 12.99
C ASN A 33 0.46 -11.87 12.21
N GLY A 34 1.30 -10.94 12.67
CA GLY A 34 2.63 -10.66 12.11
C GLY A 34 2.61 -9.71 10.90
N VAL A 35 1.47 -9.12 10.53
CA VAL A 35 1.40 -8.15 9.44
C VAL A 35 2.12 -6.87 9.86
N SER A 36 2.94 -6.34 8.96
CA SER A 36 3.84 -5.21 9.22
C SER A 36 3.78 -4.13 8.13
N VAL A 37 3.25 -4.46 6.96
CA VAL A 37 3.09 -3.57 5.80
C VAL A 37 1.63 -3.61 5.36
N VAL A 38 1.06 -2.46 5.03
CA VAL A 38 -0.24 -2.33 4.36
C VAL A 38 -0.05 -1.48 3.11
N ILE A 39 -0.39 -2.03 1.95
CA ILE A 39 -0.40 -1.28 0.67
C ILE A 39 -1.85 -0.99 0.32
N GLN A 40 -2.23 0.27 0.19
CA GLN A 40 -3.63 0.62 -0.08
C GLN A 40 -3.81 1.22 -1.47
N LYS A 41 -4.93 0.88 -2.11
CA LYS A 41 -5.33 1.54 -3.35
C LYS A 41 -5.51 3.03 -3.09
N ALA A 42 -4.92 3.86 -3.95
CA ALA A 42 -5.16 5.31 -3.94
C ALA A 42 -6.11 5.71 -5.05
N THR A 43 -5.82 5.30 -6.28
CA THR A 43 -6.60 5.70 -7.46
C THR A 43 -6.78 4.56 -8.46
N GLU A 44 -7.77 4.69 -9.33
CA GLU A 44 -8.01 3.83 -10.50
C GLU A 44 -8.29 4.69 -11.73
N GLY A 45 -7.62 4.34 -12.83
CA GLY A 45 -7.72 5.07 -14.09
C GLY A 45 -7.51 6.58 -13.92
N LEU A 46 -8.36 7.37 -14.56
CA LEU A 46 -8.25 8.84 -14.58
C LEU A 46 -9.18 9.55 -13.59
N CYS A 47 -10.14 8.84 -12.99
CA CYS A 47 -11.29 9.49 -12.36
C CYS A 47 -11.70 8.90 -11.00
N HIS A 48 -11.20 7.72 -10.63
CA HIS A 48 -11.63 7.06 -9.40
C HIS A 48 -10.58 7.22 -8.30
N ASN A 49 -10.98 7.84 -7.19
CA ASN A 49 -10.23 7.88 -5.94
C ASN A 49 -10.83 6.86 -4.97
N ASP A 50 -9.97 6.07 -4.32
CA ASP A 50 -10.42 5.14 -3.29
C ASP A 50 -11.04 5.91 -2.12
N SER A 51 -12.33 5.67 -1.88
CA SER A 51 -13.13 6.46 -0.93
C SER A 51 -12.68 6.33 0.53
N LEU A 52 -11.92 5.28 0.87
CA LEU A 52 -11.47 4.98 2.22
C LEU A 52 -9.97 5.26 2.43
N LEU A 53 -9.26 5.79 1.43
CA LEU A 53 -7.82 6.06 1.48
C LEU A 53 -7.37 6.82 2.73
N ASN A 54 -8.01 7.96 3.01
CA ASN A 54 -7.67 8.83 4.14
C ASN A 54 -8.06 8.21 5.49
N TYR A 55 -9.20 7.50 5.53
CA TYR A 55 -9.66 6.81 6.73
C TYR A 55 -8.68 5.70 7.12
N ARG A 56 -8.31 4.83 6.16
CA ARG A 56 -7.37 3.73 6.39
C ARG A 56 -5.97 4.25 6.71
N TYR A 57 -5.48 5.28 6.02
CA TYR A 57 -4.16 5.88 6.32
C TYR A 57 -3.99 6.21 7.81
N ASN A 58 -4.97 6.90 8.40
CA ASN A 58 -4.92 7.27 9.81
C ASN A 58 -4.84 6.03 10.72
N ALA A 59 -5.66 5.01 10.45
CA ALA A 59 -5.63 3.77 11.22
C ALA A 59 -4.31 2.99 11.06
N ILE A 60 -3.77 2.92 9.84
CA ILE A 60 -2.50 2.26 9.51
C ILE A 60 -1.34 2.90 10.30
N ILE A 61 -1.24 4.23 10.28
CA ILE A 61 -0.16 4.94 10.98
C ILE A 61 -0.31 4.83 12.49
N GLN A 62 -1.53 5.00 13.02
CA GLN A 62 -1.80 4.87 14.47
C GLN A 62 -1.44 3.48 15.02
N ASN A 63 -1.57 2.42 14.22
CA ASN A 63 -1.23 1.05 14.60
C ASN A 63 0.21 0.63 14.24
N GLY A 64 1.04 1.58 13.78
CA GLY A 64 2.47 1.36 13.54
C GLY A 64 2.76 0.38 12.40
N PHE A 65 1.95 0.39 11.35
CA PHE A 65 2.24 -0.30 10.10
C PHE A 65 3.12 0.56 9.20
N LYS A 66 3.92 -0.09 8.34
CA LYS A 66 4.51 0.58 7.17
C LYS A 66 3.42 0.71 6.11
N VAL A 67 3.32 1.87 5.48
CA VAL A 67 2.29 2.14 4.46
C VAL A 67 2.91 2.19 3.06
N GLY A 68 2.20 1.63 2.10
CA GLY A 68 2.43 1.81 0.66
C GLY A 68 1.14 2.17 -0.05
N TYR A 69 1.25 2.58 -1.31
CA TYR A 69 0.12 2.96 -2.15
C TYR A 69 0.22 2.30 -3.51
N TYR A 70 -0.91 1.99 -4.13
CA TYR A 70 -0.95 1.53 -5.50
C TYR A 70 -2.02 2.24 -6.33
N HIS A 71 -1.79 2.24 -7.64
CA HIS A 71 -2.71 2.70 -8.67
C HIS A 71 -3.24 1.50 -9.44
N PHE A 72 -4.55 1.41 -9.64
CA PHE A 72 -5.15 0.41 -10.53
C PHE A 72 -5.24 1.01 -11.94
N ALA A 73 -4.33 0.58 -12.83
CA ALA A 73 -4.24 1.13 -14.18
C ALA A 73 -5.39 0.63 -15.07
N ASP A 74 -5.94 1.54 -15.88
CA ASP A 74 -6.92 1.20 -16.90
C ASP A 74 -6.26 1.12 -18.29
N ASN A 75 -6.90 0.40 -19.21
CA ASN A 75 -6.44 0.30 -20.60
C ASN A 75 -6.89 1.52 -21.44
N THR A 76 -6.74 2.73 -20.90
CA THR A 76 -7.12 4.01 -21.54
C THR A 76 -6.17 4.44 -22.64
N GLY A 77 -4.94 3.90 -22.64
CA GLY A 77 -3.83 4.41 -23.47
C GLY A 77 -3.27 5.73 -22.96
N GLN A 78 -3.58 6.16 -21.73
CA GLN A 78 -3.16 7.44 -21.15
C GLN A 78 -2.31 7.28 -19.88
N PRO A 79 -1.20 6.52 -19.90
CA PRO A 79 -0.45 6.16 -18.69
C PRO A 79 0.15 7.36 -17.94
N VAL A 80 0.53 8.43 -18.65
CA VAL A 80 1.07 9.65 -18.04
C VAL A 80 -0.01 10.38 -17.25
N ALA A 81 -1.24 10.44 -17.78
CA ALA A 81 -2.35 11.10 -17.10
C ALA A 81 -2.83 10.29 -15.88
N GLU A 82 -2.82 8.96 -15.97
CA GLU A 82 -3.10 8.08 -14.82
C GLU A 82 -2.03 8.24 -13.72
N ALA A 83 -0.74 8.32 -14.08
CA ALA A 83 0.31 8.62 -13.12
C ALA A 83 0.16 10.00 -12.46
N GLN A 84 -0.31 11.01 -13.21
CA GLN A 84 -0.63 12.33 -12.65
C GLN A 84 -1.81 12.27 -11.68
N HIS A 85 -2.87 11.52 -12.01
CA HIS A 85 -4.01 11.30 -11.13
C HIS A 85 -3.63 10.56 -9.84
N PHE A 86 -2.72 9.59 -9.91
CA PHE A 86 -2.19 8.93 -8.72
C PHE A 86 -1.40 9.87 -7.78
N LEU A 87 -0.81 10.95 -8.32
CA LEU A 87 0.01 11.90 -7.56
C LEU A 87 -0.75 13.15 -7.09
N SER A 88 -1.98 13.37 -7.55
CA SER A 88 -2.80 14.54 -7.20
C SER A 88 -3.43 14.42 -5.82
#